data_AF-A0AAW7EHS6-F1
#
_entry.id   AF-A0AAW7EHS6-F1
#
_cell.length_a   1.000
_cell.length_b   1.000
_cell.length_c   1.000
_cell.angle_alpha   90.00
_cell.angle_beta   90.00
_cell.angle_gamma   90.00
#
_symmetry.space_group_name_H-M   'P 1'
#
loop_
_entity.id
_entity.type
_entity.pdbx_description
1 polymer ?
#
loop_
_entity_poly.entity_id
_entity_poly.type
_entity_poly.pdbx_seq_one_letter_code
_entity_poly.pdbx_strand_id
1 'polypeptide(L)' 'MKNVFMAMIIALVTITASSTVFACLKGEHPHGGTGSHHKGGWCSYDQ' A
#
# COMPACT_ATOMS: atom_id res chain seq x y z
N MET A 1 27.87 -16.35 -6.23
CA MET A 1 27.10 -16.07 -5.00
C MET A 1 26.59 -14.64 -4.90
N LYS A 2 27.39 -13.60 -5.22
CA LYS A 2 26.94 -12.18 -5.26
C LYS A 2 25.64 -11.91 -6.03
N ASN A 3 25.44 -12.58 -7.17
CA ASN A 3 24.23 -12.40 -7.99
C ASN A 3 22.98 -13.01 -7.33
N VAL A 4 23.14 -14.09 -6.56
CA VAL A 4 22.04 -14.73 -5.82
C VAL A 4 21.63 -13.85 -4.64
N PHE A 5 22.61 -13.24 -3.98
CA PHE A 5 22.36 -12.30 -2.89
C PHE A 5 21.60 -11.04 -3.36
N MET A 6 21.97 -10.49 -4.52
CA MET A 6 21.24 -9.37 -5.13
C MET A 6 19.81 -9.74 -5.53
N ALA A 7 19.59 -10.93 -6.07
CA ALA A 7 18.24 -11.41 -6.42
C ALA A 7 17.34 -11.51 -5.19
N MET A 8 17.86 -11.99 -4.06
CA MET A 8 17.13 -12.08 -2.78
C MET A 8 16.73 -10.70 -2.25
N ILE A 9 17.61 -9.70 -2.32
CA ILE A 9 17.30 -8.34 -1.86
C ILE A 9 16.21 -7.71 -2.73
N ILE A 10 16.29 -7.86 -4.06
CA ILE A 10 15.28 -7.32 -4.97
C ILE A 10 13.91 -7.95 -4.67
N ALA A 11 13.85 -9.27 -4.48
CA ALA A 11 12.62 -9.97 -4.13
C ALA A 11 12.02 -9.49 -2.79
N LEU A 12 12.86 -9.22 -1.78
CA LEU A 12 12.39 -8.73 -0.48
C LEU A 12 11.79 -7.31 -0.57
N VAL A 13 12.40 -6.44 -1.37
CA VAL A 13 11.92 -5.05 -1.55
C VAL A 13 10.59 -5.03 -2.31
N THR A 14 10.41 -5.87 -3.33
CA THR A 14 9.17 -5.90 -4.12
C THR A 14 7.99 -6.45 -3.33
N ILE A 15 8.21 -7.37 -2.38
CA ILE A 15 7.15 -7.92 -1.52
C ILE A 15 6.70 -6.92 -0.46
N THR A 16 7.62 -6.12 0.08
CA THR A 16 7.33 -5.21 1.21
C THR A 16 6.76 -3.85 0.78
N ALA A 17 6.85 -3.49 -0.51
CA ALA A 17 6.36 -2.20 -1.02
C ALA A 17 4.82 -2.08 -1.07
N SER A 18 4.06 -3.13 -0.76
CA SER A 18 2.60 -3.17 -1.01
C SER A 18 1.71 -2.78 0.18
N SER A 19 2.25 -2.33 1.32
CA SER A 19 1.42 -2.06 2.51
C SER A 19 1.59 -0.64 3.05
N THR A 20 1.17 0.36 2.28
CA THR A 20 0.76 1.64 2.85
C THR A 20 -0.68 1.49 3.37
N VAL A 21 -0.83 1.13 4.64
CA VAL A 21 -2.13 1.22 5.31
C VAL A 21 -2.40 2.72 5.51
N PHE A 22 -3.20 3.29 4.62
CA PHE A 22 -3.63 4.68 4.64
C PHE A 22 -4.58 4.86 5.83
N ALA A 23 -4.04 5.11 7.03
CA ALA A 23 -4.84 5.64 8.11
C ALA A 23 -5.17 7.10 7.78
N CYS A 24 -6.46 7.41 7.59
CA CYS A 24 -6.89 8.78 7.33
C CYS A 24 -6.52 9.70 8.49
N LEU A 25 -6.29 10.98 8.19
CA LEU A 25 -6.01 11.97 9.24
C LEU A 25 -7.24 12.09 10.16
N LYS A 26 -7.02 12.59 11.39
CA LYS A 26 -8.10 12.74 12.36
C LYS A 26 -9.24 13.59 11.78
N GLY A 27 -10.44 13.01 11.70
CA GLY A 27 -11.65 13.67 11.18
C GLY A 27 -11.98 13.35 9.72
N GLU A 28 -11.08 12.66 9.00
CA GLU A 28 -11.34 12.14 7.66
C GLU A 28 -11.75 10.68 7.72
N HIS A 29 -12.61 10.25 6.81
CA HIS A 29 -13.03 8.87 6.66
C HIS A 29 -12.57 8.30 5.31
N PRO A 30 -12.29 6.98 5.22
CA PRO A 30 -11.92 6.35 3.96
C PRO A 30 -13.14 6.21 3.05
N HIS A 31 -12.99 6.63 1.79
CA HIS A 31 -13.99 6.49 0.74
C HIS A 31 -13.47 5.64 -0.42
N GLY A 32 -14.34 4.81 -0.99
CA GLY A 32 -13.99 3.89 -2.06
C GLY A 32 -13.02 2.81 -1.59
N GLY A 33 -12.24 2.25 -2.52
CA GLY A 33 -11.15 1.33 -2.19
C GLY A 33 -11.58 0.10 -1.37
N THR A 34 -12.82 -0.38 -1.52
CA THR A 34 -13.35 -1.65 -0.98
C THR A 34 -13.93 -2.48 -2.15
N GLY A 35 -13.44 -3.70 -2.45
CA GLY A 35 -13.76 -4.46 -3.68
C GLY A 35 -12.87 -5.69 -3.95
N SER A 36 -12.64 -6.10 -5.20
CA SER A 36 -11.64 -7.17 -5.52
C SER A 36 -10.44 -6.64 -6.33
N HIS A 37 -10.52 -5.37 -6.76
CA HIS A 37 -9.51 -4.64 -7.54
C HIS A 37 -9.33 -3.23 -6.95
N HIS A 38 -8.93 -3.15 -5.69
CA HIS A 38 -8.91 -1.93 -4.89
C HIS A 38 -7.80 -0.94 -5.28
N LYS A 39 -7.93 -0.29 -6.43
CA LYS A 39 -7.14 0.91 -6.75
C LYS A 39 -8.01 2.15 -6.57
N GLY A 40 -7.55 3.13 -5.81
CA GLY A 40 -8.13 4.48 -5.78
C GLY A 40 -9.07 4.81 -4.60
N GLY A 41 -8.84 4.25 -3.40
CA GLY A 41 -9.44 4.83 -2.19
C GLY A 41 -8.81 6.19 -1.84
N TRP A 42 -9.58 7.09 -1.22
CA TRP A 42 -9.08 8.37 -0.71
C TRP A 42 -9.68 8.69 0.67
N CYS A 43 -9.09 9.65 1.37
CA CYS A 43 -9.61 10.18 2.63
C CYS A 43 -10.26 11.55 2.40
N SER A 44 -11.45 11.77 2.95
CA SER A 44 -12.10 13.08 2.97
C SER A 44 -12.95 13.25 4.22
N TYR A 45 -13.27 14.50 4.58
CA TYR A 45 -14.28 14.79 5.60
C TYR A 45 -15.67 14.40 5.09
N ASP A 46 -16.55 13.93 5.97
CA ASP A 46 -17.98 13.79 5.63
C ASP A 46 -18.55 15.17 5.26
N GLN A 47 -19.27 15.23 4.13
CA GLN A 47 -19.96 16.43 3.66
C GLN A 47 -21.26 16.67 4.44
#